data_AF-A0A4R6YWE9-F1
#
_entry.id   AF-A0A4R6YWE9-F1
#
_cell.length_a   1.000
_cell.length_b   1.000
_cell.length_c   1.000
_cell.angle_alpha   90.00
_cell.angle_beta   90.00
_cell.angle_gamma   90.00
#
_symmetry.space_group_name_H-M   'P 1'
#
loop_
_entity.id
_entity.type
_entity.pdbx_description
1 polymer ?
#
loop_
_entity_poly.entity_id
_entity_poly.type
_entity_poly.pdbx_seq_one_letter_code
_entity_poly.pdbx_strand_id
1 'polypeptide(L)'
;MNSSHDAALQKLLGEMAAAVACLDREAAEQVLESVQTVEPESVRVDVLNQLLLMTGHELHQKVAWEIQQLGSPSSVPFIRQVLERGFEPFDYTFSESGVIAKWFSHALAAINTPESIALIREFTRSEDKEVAEEMAYRLERLSL
;
A
#
# COMPACT_ATOMS: atom_id res chain seq x y z
N MET A 1 -2.94 10.93 23.13
CA MET A 1 -2.56 11.33 21.75
C MET A 1 -1.18 11.94 21.82
N ASN A 2 -0.22 11.34 21.11
CA ASN A 2 1.18 11.73 21.18
C ASN A 2 1.44 12.82 20.13
N SER A 3 1.37 14.09 20.54
CA SER A 3 1.42 15.26 19.65
C SER A 3 2.60 15.26 18.66
N SER A 4 3.70 14.57 18.96
CA SER A 4 4.86 14.44 18.08
C SER A 4 4.63 13.47 16.91
N HIS A 5 3.87 12.40 17.13
CA HIS A 5 3.52 11.42 16.09
C HIS A 5 2.64 12.09 15.04
N ASP A 6 1.58 12.75 15.51
CA ASP A 6 0.61 13.43 14.64
C ASP A 6 1.29 14.55 13.83
N ALA A 7 2.22 15.30 14.43
CA ALA A 7 2.96 16.35 13.73
C ALA A 7 3.85 15.79 12.60
N ALA A 8 4.56 14.68 12.84
CA ALA A 8 5.41 14.05 11.83
C ALA A 8 4.58 13.47 10.67
N LEU A 9 3.48 12.80 10.98
CA LEU A 9 2.53 12.29 10.00
C LEU A 9 1.97 13.41 9.12
N GLN A 10 1.45 14.48 9.73
CA GLN A 10 0.86 15.61 8.99
C GLN A 10 1.90 16.34 8.13
N LYS A 11 3.13 16.49 8.63
CA LYS A 11 4.22 17.10 7.84
C LYS A 11 4.49 16.33 6.56
N LEU A 12 4.73 15.01 6.65
CA LEU A 12 5.09 14.19 5.50
C LEU A 12 3.95 14.08 4.48
N LEU A 13 2.70 13.95 4.95
CA LEU A 13 1.55 13.94 4.06
C LEU A 13 1.32 15.28 3.38
N GLY A 14 1.57 16.39 4.09
CA GLY A 14 1.53 17.73 3.50
C GLY A 14 2.60 17.93 2.43
N GLU A 15 3.82 17.44 2.66
CA GLU A 15 4.92 17.49 1.69
C GLU A 15 4.61 16.65 0.44
N MET A 16 4.08 15.43 0.60
CA MET A 16 3.64 14.62 -0.54
C MET A 16 2.51 15.30 -1.31
N ALA A 17 1.50 15.83 -0.61
CA ALA A 17 0.37 16.51 -1.26
C ALA A 17 0.83 17.74 -2.07
N ALA A 18 1.81 18.50 -1.54
CA ALA A 18 2.41 19.60 -2.26
C ALA A 18 3.19 19.13 -3.50
N ALA A 19 3.97 18.06 -3.39
CA ALA A 19 4.69 17.47 -4.52
C ALA A 19 3.72 17.00 -5.62
N VAL A 20 2.64 16.30 -5.26
CA VAL A 20 1.58 15.87 -6.18
C VAL A 20 0.91 17.07 -6.86
N ALA A 21 0.55 18.11 -6.11
CA ALA A 21 -0.08 19.31 -6.66
C ALA A 21 0.82 20.05 -7.66
N CYS A 22 2.13 20.00 -7.47
CA CYS A 22 3.13 20.59 -8.36
C CYS A 22 3.57 19.67 -9.50
N LEU A 23 3.06 18.43 -9.57
CA LEU A 23 3.55 17.37 -10.46
C LEU A 23 5.07 17.13 -10.31
N ASP A 24 5.59 17.36 -9.11
CA ASP A 24 7.01 17.26 -8.79
C ASP A 24 7.33 15.83 -8.33
N ARG A 25 7.68 15.00 -9.30
CA ARG A 25 8.02 13.60 -9.05
C ARG A 25 9.27 13.46 -8.18
N GLU A 26 10.25 14.34 -8.33
CA GLU A 26 11.49 14.29 -7.55
C GLU A 26 11.19 14.59 -6.08
N ALA A 27 10.39 15.63 -5.80
CA ALA A 27 9.94 15.93 -4.45
C ALA A 27 9.13 14.78 -3.84
N ALA A 28 8.25 14.12 -4.61
CA ALA A 28 7.50 12.97 -4.13
C ALA A 28 8.43 11.79 -3.75
N GLU A 29 9.45 11.52 -4.56
CA GLU A 29 10.46 10.49 -4.29
C GLU A 29 11.26 10.82 -3.02
N GLN A 30 11.69 12.08 -2.84
CA GLN A 30 12.40 12.56 -1.65
C GLN A 30 11.55 12.44 -0.37
N VAL A 31 10.25 12.72 -0.46
CA VAL A 31 9.33 12.53 0.69
C VAL A 31 9.29 11.06 1.09
N LEU A 32 9.12 10.14 0.12
CA LEU A 32 9.09 8.70 0.42
C LEU A 32 10.42 8.18 0.97
N GLU A 33 11.56 8.69 0.50
CA GLU A 33 12.87 8.38 1.09
C GLU A 33 12.98 8.86 2.53
N SER A 34 12.46 10.06 2.82
CA SER A 34 12.44 10.60 4.18
C SER A 34 11.63 9.72 5.14
N VAL A 35 10.51 9.15 4.68
CA VAL A 35 9.66 8.22 5.45
C VAL A 35 10.47 7.02 5.97
N GLN A 36 11.46 6.51 5.23
CA GLN A 36 12.24 5.34 5.65
C GLN A 36 13.06 5.58 6.92
N THR A 37 13.34 6.85 7.25
CA THR A 37 14.21 7.24 8.38
C THR A 37 13.44 7.75 9.59
N VAL A 38 12.11 7.81 9.52
CA VAL A 38 11.29 8.39 10.59
C VAL A 38 11.09 7.41 11.73
N GLU A 39 11.31 7.88 12.95
CA GLU A 39 10.98 7.15 14.18
C GLU A 39 9.85 7.85 14.94
N PRO A 40 8.95 7.10 15.62
CA PRO A 40 8.91 5.63 15.68
C PRO A 40 8.36 4.99 14.39
N GLU A 41 8.65 3.70 14.18
CA GLU A 41 8.14 2.88 13.06
C GLU A 41 6.61 3.02 12.84
N SER A 42 5.83 3.22 13.91
CA SER A 42 4.39 3.44 13.79
C SER A 42 4.02 4.67 12.94
N VAL A 43 4.83 5.73 12.97
CA VAL A 43 4.63 6.90 12.08
C VAL A 43 4.87 6.51 10.63
N ARG A 44 5.90 5.68 10.36
CA ARG A 44 6.22 5.20 9.01
C ARG A 44 5.06 4.41 8.43
N VAL A 45 4.54 3.46 9.22
CA VAL A 45 3.39 2.64 8.84
C VAL A 45 2.18 3.53 8.53
N ASP A 46 1.87 4.49 9.39
CA ASP A 46 0.73 5.40 9.18
C ASP A 46 0.88 6.24 7.92
N VAL A 47 2.06 6.79 7.66
CA VAL A 47 2.33 7.56 6.43
C VAL A 47 2.15 6.66 5.20
N LEU A 48 2.79 5.48 5.18
CA LEU A 48 2.70 4.55 4.04
C LEU A 48 1.25 4.11 3.75
N ASN A 49 0.46 3.87 4.80
CA ASN A 49 -0.96 3.53 4.67
C ASN A 49 -1.76 4.66 4.01
N GLN A 50 -1.47 5.92 4.33
CA GLN A 50 -2.13 7.08 3.71
C GLN A 50 -1.62 7.32 2.29
N LEU A 51 -0.32 7.17 2.03
CA LEU A 51 0.26 7.25 0.68
C LEU A 51 -0.31 6.17 -0.23
N LEU A 52 -0.61 4.99 0.29
CA LEU A 52 -1.22 3.92 -0.49
C LEU A 52 -2.60 4.31 -1.07
N LEU A 53 -3.33 5.21 -0.40
CA LEU A 53 -4.64 5.71 -0.84
C LEU A 53 -4.57 7.06 -1.56
N MET A 54 -3.39 7.70 -1.60
CA MET A 54 -3.22 9.03 -2.17
C MET A 54 -3.03 8.95 -3.69
N THR A 55 -3.98 9.50 -4.43
CA THR A 55 -3.89 9.56 -5.90
C THR A 55 -2.95 10.67 -6.35
N GLY A 56 -2.38 10.53 -7.56
CA GLY A 56 -1.62 11.60 -8.21
C GLY A 56 -0.09 11.49 -8.06
N HIS A 57 0.41 10.50 -7.31
CA HIS A 57 1.82 10.11 -7.36
C HIS A 57 2.01 8.73 -8.00
N GLU A 58 3.20 8.49 -8.55
CA GLU A 58 3.53 7.25 -9.26
C GLU A 58 4.20 6.19 -8.36
N LEU A 59 4.23 6.41 -7.05
CA LEU A 59 5.07 5.66 -6.11
C LEU A 59 4.40 4.44 -5.47
N HIS A 60 3.17 4.08 -5.86
CA HIS A 60 2.41 3.07 -5.14
C HIS A 60 3.06 1.70 -5.08
N GLN A 61 3.81 1.29 -6.12
CA GLN A 61 4.55 0.03 -6.09
C GLN A 61 5.64 0.05 -5.00
N LYS A 62 6.38 1.16 -4.87
CA LYS A 62 7.41 1.34 -3.83
C LYS A 62 6.74 1.39 -2.45
N VAL A 63 5.61 2.09 -2.31
CA VAL A 63 4.82 2.12 -1.06
C VAL A 63 4.35 0.71 -0.66
N ALA A 64 3.79 -0.06 -1.60
CA ALA A 64 3.35 -1.43 -1.35
C ALA A 64 4.52 -2.34 -0.93
N TRP A 65 5.69 -2.16 -1.54
CA TRP A 65 6.91 -2.87 -1.16
C TRP A 65 7.35 -2.51 0.27
N GLU A 66 7.38 -1.22 0.65
CA GLU A 66 7.72 -0.81 2.02
C GLU A 66 6.73 -1.38 3.06
N ILE A 67 5.43 -1.38 2.74
CA ILE A 67 4.40 -2.00 3.60
C ILE A 67 4.67 -3.50 3.76
N GLN A 68 5.02 -4.20 2.68
CA GLN A 68 5.41 -5.62 2.74
C GLN A 68 6.60 -5.83 3.67
N GLN A 69 7.62 -4.95 3.62
CA GLN A 69 8.82 -5.07 4.46
C GLN A 69 8.54 -4.83 5.95
N LEU A 70 7.62 -3.91 6.26
CA LEU A 70 7.21 -3.62 7.64
C LEU A 70 6.26 -4.68 8.21
N GLY A 71 5.41 -5.28 7.37
CA GLY A 71 4.52 -6.37 7.78
C GLY A 71 3.48 -5.96 8.84
N SER A 72 3.16 -4.67 8.96
CA SER A 72 2.23 -4.20 9.99
C SER A 72 0.79 -4.66 9.71
N PRO A 73 0.11 -5.30 10.68
CA PRO A 73 -1.31 -5.65 10.56
C PRO A 73 -2.23 -4.45 10.32
N SER A 74 -1.82 -3.24 10.73
CA SER A 74 -2.62 -2.02 10.51
C SER A 74 -2.75 -1.65 9.03
N SER A 75 -1.92 -2.20 8.14
CA SER A 75 -2.00 -1.94 6.69
C SER A 75 -3.09 -2.73 5.98
N VAL A 76 -3.60 -3.83 6.57
CA VAL A 76 -4.65 -4.67 5.99
C VAL A 76 -5.91 -3.87 5.57
N PRO A 77 -6.51 -3.00 6.41
CA PRO A 77 -7.68 -2.22 6.00
C PRO A 77 -7.40 -1.21 4.89
N PHE A 78 -6.15 -0.77 4.70
CA PHE A 78 -5.78 0.15 3.62
C PHE A 78 -5.59 -0.60 2.30
N ILE A 79 -4.95 -1.77 2.34
CA ILE A 79 -4.85 -2.68 1.19
C ILE A 79 -6.25 -3.11 0.72
N ARG A 80 -7.15 -3.43 1.65
CA ARG A 80 -8.56 -3.71 1.32
C ARG A 80 -9.19 -2.56 0.53
N GLN A 81 -9.06 -1.33 1.00
CA GLN A 81 -9.63 -0.17 0.31
C GLN A 81 -9.09 0.00 -1.10
N VAL A 82 -7.81 -0.31 -1.35
CA VAL A 82 -7.26 -0.30 -2.71
C VAL A 82 -7.92 -1.36 -3.57
N LEU A 83 -7.98 -2.60 -3.10
CA LEU A 83 -8.56 -3.72 -3.85
C LEU A 83 -10.05 -3.50 -4.13
N GLU A 84 -10.80 -2.91 -3.20
CA GLU A 84 -12.24 -2.62 -3.34
C GLU A 84 -12.54 -1.45 -4.29
N ARG A 85 -11.67 -0.43 -4.34
CA ARG A 85 -11.80 0.70 -5.27
C ARG A 85 -11.43 0.34 -6.70
N GLY A 86 -10.80 -0.81 -6.91
CA GLY A 86 -10.19 -1.17 -8.19
C GLY A 86 -8.90 -0.39 -8.46
N PHE A 87 -8.38 -0.53 -9.68
CA PHE A 87 -7.04 -0.06 -10.01
C PHE A 87 -6.97 1.18 -10.91
N GLU A 88 -8.07 1.90 -11.12
CA GLU A 88 -8.07 3.18 -11.87
C GLU A 88 -6.99 4.18 -11.36
N PRO A 89 -6.74 4.33 -10.04
CA PRO A 89 -5.66 5.21 -9.56
C PRO A 89 -4.24 4.82 -10.02
N PHE A 90 -4.08 3.63 -10.57
CA PHE A 90 -2.81 3.05 -11.01
C PHE A 90 -2.69 3.02 -12.54
N ASP A 91 -3.59 3.66 -13.29
CA ASP A 91 -3.57 3.69 -14.76
C ASP A 91 -2.22 4.16 -15.33
N TYR A 92 -1.49 5.02 -14.61
CA TYR A 92 -0.15 5.49 -14.97
C TYR A 92 0.87 4.36 -15.14
N THR A 93 0.60 3.19 -14.55
CA THR A 93 1.48 2.02 -14.61
C THR A 93 1.33 1.25 -15.93
N PHE A 94 0.24 1.47 -16.68
CA PHE A 94 -0.17 0.66 -17.83
C PHE A 94 -0.14 -0.86 -17.54
N SER A 95 -0.33 -1.23 -16.28
CA SER A 95 -0.25 -2.60 -15.81
C SER A 95 -1.63 -3.21 -15.71
N GLU A 96 -1.71 -4.48 -16.09
CA GLU A 96 -2.92 -5.27 -15.90
C GLU A 96 -3.22 -5.46 -14.41
N SER A 97 -4.49 -5.65 -14.09
CA SER A 97 -5.01 -5.82 -12.73
C SER A 97 -4.27 -6.87 -11.91
N GLY A 98 -3.90 -8.01 -12.50
CA GLY A 98 -3.15 -9.07 -11.83
C GLY A 98 -1.74 -8.65 -11.40
N VAL A 99 -1.09 -7.79 -12.19
CA VAL A 99 0.25 -7.28 -11.86
C VAL A 99 0.20 -6.38 -10.62
N ILE A 100 -0.83 -5.54 -10.53
CA ILE A 100 -1.04 -4.64 -9.40
C ILE A 100 -1.49 -5.45 -8.18
N ALA A 101 -2.44 -6.38 -8.37
CA ALA A 101 -2.92 -7.30 -7.33
C ALA A 101 -1.78 -8.10 -6.70
N LYS A 102 -0.76 -8.47 -7.48
CA LYS A 102 0.42 -9.18 -7.00
C LYS A 102 1.19 -8.41 -5.93
N TRP A 103 1.30 -7.09 -6.05
CA TRP A 103 1.97 -6.27 -5.02
C TRP A 103 1.26 -6.44 -3.67
N PHE A 104 -0.06 -6.40 -3.69
CA PHE A 104 -0.90 -6.54 -2.50
C PHE A 104 -0.98 -7.98 -1.99
N SER A 105 -0.99 -8.99 -2.88
CA SER A 105 -0.95 -10.40 -2.49
C SER A 105 0.34 -10.72 -1.73
N HIS A 106 1.48 -10.17 -2.18
CA HIS A 106 2.76 -10.29 -1.49
C HIS A 106 2.77 -9.55 -0.15
N ALA A 107 2.27 -8.32 -0.08
CA ALA A 107 2.18 -7.55 1.17
C ALA A 107 1.31 -8.26 2.23
N LEU A 108 0.13 -8.74 1.86
CA LEU A 108 -0.77 -9.46 2.78
C LEU A 108 -0.17 -10.77 3.30
N ALA A 109 0.57 -11.47 2.45
CA ALA A 109 1.29 -12.68 2.82
C ALA A 109 2.48 -12.40 3.74
N ALA A 110 3.16 -11.26 3.60
CA ALA A 110 4.21 -10.85 4.53
C ALA A 110 3.65 -10.45 5.91
N ILE A 111 2.47 -9.80 5.94
CA ILE A 111 1.76 -9.47 7.19
C ILE A 111 1.34 -10.74 7.95
N ASN A 112 0.89 -11.77 7.23
CA ASN A 112 0.61 -13.12 7.75
C ASN A 112 -0.24 -13.20 9.04
N THR A 113 -1.29 -12.40 9.14
CA THR A 113 -2.28 -12.51 10.23
C THR A 113 -3.55 -13.23 9.75
N PRO A 114 -4.42 -13.72 10.66
CA PRO A 114 -5.72 -14.27 10.27
C PRO A 114 -6.52 -13.30 9.38
N GLU A 115 -6.46 -12.00 9.67
CA GLU A 115 -7.15 -10.96 8.90
C GLU A 115 -6.55 -10.79 7.50
N SER A 116 -5.22 -10.82 7.35
CA SER A 116 -4.59 -10.70 6.03
C SER A 116 -4.84 -11.95 5.17
N ILE A 117 -4.82 -13.15 5.76
CA ILE A 117 -5.17 -14.40 5.08
C ILE A 117 -6.65 -14.43 4.71
N ALA A 118 -7.53 -13.96 5.60
CA ALA A 118 -8.95 -13.84 5.31
C ALA A 118 -9.21 -12.90 4.13
N LEU A 119 -8.50 -11.77 4.05
CA LEU A 119 -8.58 -10.84 2.93
C LEU A 119 -8.12 -11.47 1.61
N ILE A 120 -6.99 -12.20 1.61
CA ILE A 120 -6.54 -12.96 0.42
C ILE A 120 -7.65 -13.92 -0.01
N ARG A 121 -8.21 -14.70 0.93
CA ARG A 121 -9.29 -15.66 0.65
C ARG A 121 -10.54 -15.01 0.09
N GLU A 122 -10.93 -13.85 0.60
CA GLU A 122 -12.06 -13.08 0.12
C GLU A 122 -11.86 -12.69 -1.36
N PHE A 123 -10.71 -12.12 -1.68
CA PHE A 123 -10.43 -11.66 -3.05
C PHE A 123 -10.14 -12.78 -4.06
N THR A 124 -10.02 -14.05 -3.64
CA THR A 124 -10.12 -15.19 -4.57
C THR A 124 -11.46 -15.28 -5.30
N ARG A 125 -12.47 -14.54 -4.84
CA ARG A 125 -13.81 -14.46 -5.43
C ARG A 125 -14.09 -13.10 -6.09
N SER A 126 -13.05 -12.31 -6.36
CA SER A 126 -13.19 -11.05 -7.08
C SER A 126 -13.89 -11.24 -8.43
N GLU A 127 -14.69 -10.25 -8.86
CA GLU A 127 -15.26 -10.22 -10.21
C GLU A 127 -14.17 -9.97 -11.26
N ASP A 128 -13.10 -9.29 -10.86
CA ASP A 128 -11.86 -9.19 -11.62
C ASP A 128 -11.10 -10.52 -11.55
N LYS A 129 -11.03 -11.21 -12.70
CA LYS A 129 -10.44 -12.55 -12.81
C LYS A 129 -8.95 -12.55 -12.50
N GLU A 130 -8.20 -11.53 -12.89
CA GLU A 130 -6.76 -11.51 -12.66
C GLU A 130 -6.44 -11.29 -11.19
N VAL A 131 -7.23 -10.47 -10.51
CA VAL A 131 -7.17 -10.33 -9.04
C VAL A 131 -7.49 -11.67 -8.37
N ALA A 132 -8.57 -12.33 -8.80
CA ALA A 132 -8.99 -13.60 -8.22
C ALA A 132 -7.92 -14.69 -8.39
N GLU A 133 -7.32 -14.79 -9.58
CA GLU A 133 -6.25 -15.73 -9.90
C GLU A 133 -4.99 -15.48 -9.08
N GLU A 134 -4.52 -14.23 -8.97
CA GLU A 134 -3.33 -13.90 -8.18
C GLU A 134 -3.54 -14.16 -6.68
N MET A 135 -4.74 -13.86 -6.15
CA MET A 135 -5.06 -14.13 -4.74
C MET A 135 -5.17 -15.64 -4.48
N ALA A 136 -5.75 -16.41 -5.41
CA ALA A 136 -5.82 -17.86 -5.30
C ALA A 136 -4.43 -18.49 -5.32
N TYR A 137 -3.57 -18.05 -6.25
CA TYR A 137 -2.17 -18.46 -6.32
C TYR A 137 -1.43 -18.16 -5.02
N ARG A 138 -1.64 -16.98 -4.44
CA ARG A 138 -1.03 -16.61 -3.16
C ARG A 138 -1.48 -17.52 -2.02
N LEU A 139 -2.79 -17.78 -1.94
CA LEU A 139 -3.39 -18.57 -0.88
C LEU A 139 -2.90 -20.02 -0.89
N GLU A 140 -2.77 -20.61 -2.08
CA GLU A 140 -2.21 -21.95 -2.25
C GLU A 140 -0.78 -22.02 -1.69
N ARG A 141 0.05 -21.03 -1.98
CA ARG A 141 1.45 -20.96 -1.50
C ARG A 141 1.60 -20.72 0.00
N LEU A 142 0.58 -20.20 0.67
CA LEU A 142 0.55 -20.06 2.13
C LEU A 142 0.05 -21.33 2.85
N SER A 143 -0.61 -22.23 2.12
CA SER A 143 -1.21 -23.45 2.66
C SER A 143 -0.33 -24.70 2.44
N LEU A 144 0.85 -24.53 1.85
CA LEU A 144 1.90 -25.53 1.65
C LEU A 144 3.00 -25.37 2.72
#